data_AF-A0A350J3K1-F1
#
_entry.id   AF-A0A350J3K1-F1
#
_cell.length_a   1.000
_cell.length_b   1.000
_cell.length_c   1.000
_cell.angle_alpha   90.00
_cell.angle_beta   90.00
_cell.angle_gamma   90.00
#
_symmetry.space_group_name_H-M   'P 1'
#
loop_
_entity.id
_entity.type
_entity.pdbx_description
1 polymer ?
#
loop_
_entity_poly.entity_id
_entity_poly.type
_entity_poly.pdbx_seq_one_letter_code
_entity_poly.pdbx_strand_id
1 'polypeptide(L)'
;MSSVKQTLNRYLNQYAEPEARQLNGLTDRFQHCVCIPAYNEASAFIDRLVTFINQQPATLAIIVLNRPDNSQNENESKTEIE
;
A
#
# COMPACT_ATOMS: atom_id res chain seq x y z
N MET A 1 -1.02 -28.72 -13.66
CA MET A 1 -1.11 -27.56 -12.74
C MET A 1 -2.53 -27.02 -12.80
N SER A 2 -3.19 -26.72 -11.67
CA SER A 2 -4.60 -26.31 -11.70
C SER A 2 -4.80 -25.01 -12.49
N SER A 3 -5.86 -24.95 -13.30
CA SER A 3 -6.19 -23.81 -14.17
C SER A 3 -6.19 -22.46 -13.42
N VAL A 4 -6.56 -22.46 -12.14
CA VAL A 4 -6.57 -21.28 -11.26
C VAL A 4 -5.17 -20.68 -11.08
N LYS A 5 -4.12 -21.51 -10.92
CA LYS A 5 -2.74 -21.00 -10.78
C LYS A 5 -2.26 -20.30 -12.04
N GLN A 6 -2.63 -20.79 -13.22
CA GLN A 6 -2.25 -20.17 -14.50
C GLN A 6 -2.96 -18.84 -14.71
N THR A 7 -4.24 -18.74 -14.38
CA THR A 7 -5.01 -17.48 -14.47
C THR A 7 -4.47 -16.43 -13.51
N LEU A 8 -4.19 -16.81 -12.26
CA LEU A 8 -3.63 -15.90 -11.26
C LEU A 8 -2.26 -15.37 -11.69
N ASN A 9 -1.36 -16.24 -12.15
CA ASN A 9 -0.04 -15.82 -12.63
C ASN A 9 -0.13 -14.87 -13.83
N ARG A 10 -1.05 -15.11 -14.78
CA ARG A 10 -1.27 -14.20 -15.91
C ARG A 10 -1.76 -12.83 -15.43
N TYR A 11 -2.72 -12.81 -14.51
CA TYR A 11 -3.25 -11.57 -13.96
C TYR A 11 -2.17 -10.76 -13.22
N LEU A 12 -1.43 -11.41 -12.32
CA LEU A 12 -0.35 -10.75 -11.57
C LEU A 12 0.77 -10.27 -12.50
N ASN A 13 1.15 -11.04 -13.51
CA ASN A 13 2.15 -10.61 -14.49
C ASN A 13 1.73 -9.37 -15.29
N GLN A 14 0.42 -9.13 -15.44
CA GLN A 14 -0.12 -8.02 -16.22
C GLN A 14 -0.38 -6.77 -15.37
N TYR A 15 -0.84 -6.93 -14.12
CA TYR A 15 -1.34 -5.82 -13.30
C TYR A 15 -0.52 -5.54 -12.05
N ALA A 16 0.36 -6.45 -11.62
CA ALA A 16 1.22 -6.18 -10.48
C ALA A 16 2.40 -5.29 -10.90
N GLU A 17 2.71 -4.31 -10.07
CA GLU A 17 3.90 -3.49 -10.23
C GLU A 17 5.17 -4.35 -10.14
N PRO A 18 6.26 -4.00 -10.85
CA PRO A 18 7.51 -4.76 -10.84
C PRO A 18 8.06 -5.02 -9.42
N GLU A 19 7.88 -4.07 -8.51
CA GLU A 19 8.27 -4.10 -7.10
C GLU A 19 7.60 -5.25 -6.34
N ALA A 20 6.41 -5.69 -6.76
CA ALA A 20 5.74 -6.84 -6.15
C ALA A 20 6.59 -8.11 -6.21
N ARG A 21 7.52 -8.22 -7.17
CA ARG A 21 8.47 -9.35 -7.25
C ARG A 21 9.50 -9.36 -6.12
N GLN A 22 9.75 -8.22 -5.48
CA GLN A 22 10.64 -8.12 -4.32
C GLN A 22 10.03 -8.80 -3.08
N LEU A 23 8.71 -8.99 -3.07
CA LEU A 23 7.97 -9.65 -2.00
C LEU A 23 8.06 -11.18 -2.03
N ASN A 24 8.81 -11.78 -2.97
CA ASN A 24 9.00 -13.25 -3.05
C ASN A 24 9.57 -13.88 -1.75
N GLY A 25 10.13 -13.08 -0.83
CA GLY A 25 10.59 -13.52 0.48
C GLY A 25 9.54 -13.49 1.60
N LEU A 26 8.34 -12.95 1.35
CA LEU A 26 7.26 -12.82 2.33
C LEU A 26 6.58 -14.19 2.56
N THR A 27 7.30 -15.10 3.22
CA THR A 27 6.88 -16.49 3.46
C THR A 27 6.44 -16.73 4.90
N ASP A 28 6.46 -15.68 5.72
CA ASP A 28 6.04 -15.76 7.12
C ASP A 28 4.58 -16.16 7.25
N ARG A 29 4.30 -16.99 8.26
CA ARG A 29 2.93 -17.31 8.64
C ARG A 29 2.40 -16.24 9.57
N PHE A 30 1.51 -15.41 9.05
CA PHE A 30 0.80 -14.42 9.84
C PHE A 30 -0.41 -15.05 10.53
N GLN A 31 -0.63 -14.70 11.79
CA GLN A 31 -1.80 -15.10 12.58
C GLN A 31 -2.95 -14.11 12.42
N HIS A 32 -2.61 -12.85 12.12
CA HIS A 32 -3.54 -11.75 11.97
C HIS A 32 -3.31 -11.03 10.65
N CYS A 33 -4.39 -10.48 10.09
CA CYS A 33 -4.33 -9.66 8.90
C CYS A 33 -5.21 -8.42 9.10
N VAL A 34 -4.69 -7.25 8.74
CA VAL A 34 -5.44 -5.99 8.73
C VAL A 34 -5.29 -5.32 7.37
N CYS A 35 -6.41 -4.90 6.78
CA CYS A 35 -6.43 -4.12 5.55
C CYS A 35 -6.94 -2.71 5.88
N ILE A 36 -6.11 -1.71 5.61
CA ILE A 36 -6.37 -0.32 5.97
C ILE A 36 -6.45 0.50 4.68
N PRO A 37 -7.65 0.95 4.26
CA PRO A 37 -7.77 1.95 3.23
C PRO A 37 -7.36 3.32 3.79
N ALA A 38 -6.37 3.95 3.17
CA ALA A 38 -5.84 5.25 3.55
C ALA A 38 -6.08 6.23 2.40
N TYR A 39 -7.18 6.99 2.50
CA TYR A 39 -7.59 7.95 1.47
C TYR A 39 -7.11 9.36 1.82
N ASN A 40 -6.27 9.94 0.96
CA ASN A 40 -5.73 11.29 1.13
C ASN A 40 -5.17 11.57 2.54
N GLU A 41 -4.58 10.56 3.16
CA GLU A 41 -4.02 10.68 4.51
C GLU A 41 -2.72 11.48 4.50
N ALA A 42 -2.47 12.22 5.58
CA ALA A 42 -1.23 12.96 5.76
C ALA A 42 -0.03 12.02 5.86
N SER A 43 1.16 12.47 5.45
CA SER A 43 2.41 11.68 5.61
C SER A 43 2.64 11.24 7.07
N ALA A 44 2.32 12.11 8.03
CA ALA A 44 2.41 11.81 9.46
C ALA A 44 1.53 10.63 9.91
N PHE A 45 0.42 10.34 9.22
CA PHE A 45 -0.38 9.14 9.48
C PHE A 45 0.39 7.88 9.12
N ILE A 46 1.06 7.87 7.95
CA ILE A 46 1.85 6.74 7.48
C ILE A 46 3.02 6.45 8.43
N ASP A 47 3.72 7.48 8.89
CA ASP A 47 4.85 7.32 9.82
C ASP A 47 4.42 6.66 11.15
N ARG A 48 3.28 7.12 11.70
CA ARG A 48 2.70 6.53 12.92
C ARG A 48 2.24 5.11 12.70
N LEU A 49 1.61 4.85 11.54
CA LEU A 49 1.10 3.53 11.20
C LEU A 49 2.23 2.52 11.03
N VAL A 50 3.31 2.87 10.33
CA VAL A 50 4.51 2.03 10.18
C VAL A 50 5.12 1.71 11.54
N THR A 51 5.26 2.73 12.40
CA THR A 51 5.77 2.55 13.77
C THR A 51 4.90 1.58 14.57
N PHE A 52 3.58 1.69 14.47
CA PHE A 52 2.64 0.79 15.14
C PHE A 52 2.71 -0.64 14.61
N ILE A 53 2.73 -0.83 13.28
CA ILE A 53 2.77 -2.15 12.64
C ILE A 53 4.05 -2.91 13.01
N ASN A 54 5.19 -2.21 13.07
CA ASN A 54 6.47 -2.82 13.47
C ASN A 54 6.46 -3.37 14.91
N GLN A 55 5.50 -2.95 15.74
CA GLN A 55 5.32 -3.45 17.11
C GLN A 55 4.37 -4.65 17.16
N GLN A 56 3.70 -5.02 16.07
CA GLN A 56 2.73 -6.12 16.02
C GLN A 56 3.37 -7.39 15.43
N PRO A 57 3.80 -8.36 16.26
CA PRO A 57 4.34 -9.60 15.76
C PRO A 57 3.26 -10.42 15.03
N ALA A 58 3.69 -11.22 14.04
CA ALA A 58 2.84 -12.16 13.31
C ALA A 58 1.59 -11.54 12.65
N THR A 59 1.61 -10.25 12.32
CA THR A 59 0.49 -9.54 11.69
C THR A 59 0.87 -9.08 10.28
N LEU A 60 0.06 -9.44 9.29
CA LEU A 60 0.15 -8.89 7.94
C LEU A 60 -0.69 -7.61 7.87
N ALA A 61 -0.05 -6.48 7.58
CA ALA A 61 -0.74 -5.23 7.30
C ALA A 61 -0.73 -4.94 5.80
N ILE A 62 -1.92 -4.72 5.22
CA ILE A 62 -2.10 -4.31 3.84
C ILE A 62 -2.62 -2.87 3.87
N ILE A 63 -1.83 -1.93 3.36
CA ILE A 63 -2.20 -0.51 3.32
C ILE A 63 -2.57 -0.16 1.88
N VAL A 64 -3.82 0.24 1.67
CA VAL A 64 -4.30 0.67 0.35
C VAL A 64 -4.23 2.20 0.33
N LEU A 65 -3.16 2.73 -0.25
CA LEU A 65 -2.98 4.16 -0.43
C LEU A 65 -3.81 4.62 -1.62
N ASN A 66 -4.81 5.47 -1.36
CA ASN A 66 -5.61 6.10 -2.39
C ASN A 66 -5.43 7.62 -2.30
N ARG A 67 -4.55 8.17 -3.13
CA ARG A 67 -4.34 9.62 -3.22
C ARG A 67 -5.01 10.14 -4.49
N PRO A 68 -6.03 11.00 -4.40
CA PRO A 68 -6.64 11.58 -5.59
C PRO A 68 -5.69 12.61 -6.23
N ASP A 69 -5.57 12.57 -7.56
CA ASP A 69 -4.66 13.43 -8.34
C ASP A 69 -4.89 14.92 -8.12
N ASN A 70 -6.13 15.32 -7.81
CA ASN A 70 -6.51 16.73 -7.59
C ASN A 70 -5.93 17.36 -6.31
N SER A 71 -5.25 16.60 -5.45
CA SER A 71 -4.75 17.10 -4.15
C SER A 71 -3.44 17.91 -4.25
N GLN A 72 -2.81 17.99 -5.43
CA GLN A 72 -1.59 18.79 -5.61
C GLN A 72 -1.85 20.29 -5.76
N ASN A 73 -3.09 20.70 -6.06
CA ASN A 73 -3.37 22.09 -6.47
C ASN A 73 -3.80 23.04 -5.33
N GLU A 74 -3.90 22.60 -4.08
CA GLU A 74 -4.36 23.51 -3.00
C GLU A 74 -3.21 24.32 -2.36
N ASN A 75 -1.94 23.95 -2.58
CA ASN A 75 -0.80 24.60 -1.95
C ASN A 75 -0.02 25.57 -2.87
N GLU A 76 -0.36 25.67 -4.16
CA GLU A 76 0.34 26.57 -5.10
C GLU A 76 -0.37 27.92 -5.31
N SER A 77 -1.57 28.15 -4.76
CA SER A 77 -2.35 29.39 -5.01
C SER A 77 -2.32 30.43 -3.89
N LYS A 78 -1.34 30.42 -2.97
CA LYS A 78 -1.26 31.42 -1.89
C LYS A 78 0.05 32.21 -1.75
N THR A 79 0.93 32.17 -2.74
CA THR A 79 2.14 33.01 -2.73
C THR A 79 2.16 33.96 -3.93
N GLU A 80 1.16 34.82 -4.00
CA GLU A 80 1.20 36.08 -4.76
C GLU A 80 -0.01 36.90 -4.29
N ILE A 81 0.23 37.81 -3.34
CA ILE A 81 -0.16 39.23 -3.30
C ILE A 81 0.13 39.72 -1.88
N GLU A 82 1.24 40.45 -1.71
CA GLU A 82 1.31 41.81 -1.12
C GLU A 82 2.74 42.36 -1.27
#